data_AF-A0A7X8D6R2-F1
#
_entry.id   AF-A0A7X8D6R2-F1
#
_cell.length_a   1.000
_cell.length_b   1.000
_cell.length_c   1.000
_cell.angle_alpha   90.00
_cell.angle_beta   90.00
_cell.angle_gamma   90.00
#
_symmetry.space_group_name_H-M   'P 1'
#
loop_
_entity.id
_entity.type
_entity.pdbx_description
1 polymer ?
#
loop_
_entity_poly.entity_id
_entity_poly.type
_entity_poly.pdbx_seq_one_letter_code
_entity_poly.pdbx_strand_id
1 'polypeptide(L)'
;MNYFGSNQWQNASLFNKEQLMQIQQDFLRSWQELNQQAQKGELQPLRNRRFRAEAWSQNQSSLLSAHVWQLYADTLEKMAYAITDSPQVQARLAFAAMQWAEALSPANYLFTNPDALQTAVQTQGQSLIQGLQNFFYDAQRGRMQQTDESKFAVGENLAVTPGAVVYENELLQLIQYQPQQGSVYETPLFIVPPNINKYYILDLQQENSFVRYALEQGMQVYLISWRNPLPNDDDGILDATWGDYLEHGILQSMQVAQDISGAAKLNVLGFCVGGTMLASALSLAKARGENPAQSMT
;
A
#
# COMPACT_ATOMS: atom_id res chain seq x y z
N MET A 1 4.47 31.95 -34.63
CA MET A 1 5.09 30.65 -34.96
C MET A 1 4.39 29.60 -34.11
N ASN A 2 3.56 28.79 -34.77
CA ASN A 2 2.66 27.82 -34.15
C ASN A 2 3.43 26.63 -33.57
N TYR A 3 3.34 26.40 -32.26
CA TYR A 3 3.79 25.18 -31.57
C TYR A 3 2.62 24.26 -31.20
N PHE A 4 1.54 24.27 -31.98
CA PHE A 4 0.51 23.23 -31.95
C PHE A 4 0.77 22.28 -33.10
N GLY A 5 1.63 21.30 -32.84
CA GLY A 5 1.89 20.19 -33.73
C GLY A 5 0.59 19.44 -34.04
N SER A 6 0.36 19.26 -35.33
CA SER A 6 -0.63 18.41 -35.98
C SER A 6 -1.29 17.32 -35.13
N ASN A 7 -2.63 17.30 -35.15
CA ASN A 7 -3.50 16.20 -34.71
C ASN A 7 -3.03 14.84 -35.23
N GLN A 8 -2.18 14.13 -34.47
CA GLN A 8 -1.87 12.71 -34.72
C GLN A 8 -2.96 11.77 -34.20
N TRP A 9 -3.96 12.28 -33.49
CA TRP A 9 -5.06 11.49 -32.91
C TRP A 9 -6.18 11.10 -33.88
N GLN A 10 -6.12 11.50 -35.16
CA GLN A 10 -7.28 11.40 -36.06
C GLN A 10 -7.38 10.11 -36.90
N ASN A 11 -6.34 9.26 -36.97
CA ASN A 11 -6.33 8.14 -37.94
C ASN A 11 -5.87 6.76 -37.44
N ALA A 12 -5.61 6.56 -36.14
CA ALA A 12 -5.43 5.21 -35.58
C ALA A 12 -6.69 4.81 -34.80
N SER A 13 -7.29 3.68 -35.14
CA SER A 13 -8.38 3.10 -34.35
C SER A 13 -7.84 2.81 -32.95
N LEU A 14 -8.29 3.55 -31.93
CA LEU A 14 -7.87 3.42 -30.52
C LEU A 14 -7.93 1.97 -30.01
N PHE A 15 -8.77 1.15 -30.62
CA PHE A 15 -8.97 -0.26 -30.31
C PHE A 15 -8.58 -1.15 -31.48
N ASN A 16 -8.08 -2.34 -31.16
CA ASN A 16 -8.02 -3.44 -32.10
C ASN A 16 -9.46 -3.88 -32.43
N LYS A 17 -9.88 -3.69 -33.69
CA LYS A 17 -11.26 -3.93 -34.14
C LYS A 17 -11.69 -5.39 -33.99
N GLU A 18 -10.79 -6.33 -34.24
CA GLU A 18 -11.08 -7.77 -34.13
C GLU A 18 -11.26 -8.16 -32.66
N GLN A 19 -10.36 -7.72 -31.78
CA GLN A 19 -10.48 -7.94 -30.34
C GLN A 19 -11.75 -7.29 -29.77
N LEU A 20 -12.07 -6.06 -30.18
CA LEU A 20 -13.26 -5.37 -29.72
C LEU A 20 -14.54 -6.11 -30.16
N MET A 21 -14.58 -6.61 -31.40
CA MET A 21 -15.70 -7.41 -31.89
C MET A 21 -15.86 -8.71 -31.10
N GLN A 22 -14.74 -9.39 -30.80
CA GLN A 22 -14.75 -10.59 -29.97
C GLN A 22 -15.28 -10.30 -28.55
N ILE A 23 -14.81 -9.21 -27.92
CA ILE A 23 -15.28 -8.78 -26.60
C ILE A 23 -16.79 -8.50 -26.62
N GLN A 24 -17.29 -7.82 -27.66
CA GLN A 24 -18.72 -7.55 -27.82
C GLN A 24 -19.55 -8.84 -27.97
N GLN A 25 -19.08 -9.79 -28.79
CA GLN A 25 -19.75 -11.07 -28.96
C GLN A 25 -19.77 -11.90 -27.67
N ASP A 26 -18.63 -11.96 -26.97
CA ASP A 26 -18.52 -12.65 -25.69
C ASP A 26 -19.45 -12.02 -24.65
N PHE A 27 -19.51 -10.70 -24.56
CA PHE A 27 -20.43 -9.99 -23.66
C PHE A 27 -21.89 -10.34 -23.96
N LEU A 28 -22.30 -10.28 -25.24
CA LEU A 28 -23.69 -10.60 -25.63
C LEU A 28 -24.05 -12.05 -25.31
N ARG A 29 -23.15 -12.99 -25.57
CA ARG A 29 -23.35 -14.41 -25.22
C ARG A 29 -23.48 -14.59 -23.70
N SER A 30 -22.54 -14.06 -22.93
CA SER A 30 -22.58 -14.17 -21.46
C SER A 30 -23.79 -13.45 -20.86
N TRP A 31 -24.23 -12.33 -21.43
CA TRP A 31 -25.45 -11.64 -21.03
C TRP A 31 -26.71 -12.48 -21.29
N GLN A 32 -26.80 -13.14 -22.45
CA GLN A 32 -27.91 -14.05 -22.76
C GLN A 32 -27.94 -15.26 -21.83
N GLU A 33 -26.79 -15.91 -21.62
CA GLU A 33 -26.64 -17.04 -20.69
C GLU A 33 -27.03 -16.65 -19.26
N LEU A 34 -26.54 -15.49 -18.79
CA LEU A 34 -26.86 -14.96 -17.47
C LEU A 34 -28.37 -14.75 -17.28
N ASN A 35 -29.02 -14.10 -18.24
CA ASN A 35 -30.47 -13.87 -18.19
C ASN A 35 -31.27 -15.18 -18.22
N GLN A 36 -30.83 -16.16 -19.03
CA GLN A 36 -31.48 -17.47 -19.08
C GLN A 36 -31.37 -18.21 -17.75
N GLN A 37 -30.18 -18.23 -17.14
CA GLN A 37 -29.96 -18.85 -15.83
C GLN A 37 -30.75 -18.14 -14.72
N ALA A 38 -30.79 -16.80 -14.76
CA ALA A 38 -31.57 -15.99 -13.82
C ALA A 38 -33.07 -16.27 -13.91
N GLN A 39 -33.62 -16.36 -15.12
CA GLN A 39 -35.04 -16.69 -15.34
C GLN A 39 -35.41 -18.09 -14.83
N LYS A 40 -34.47 -19.05 -14.90
CA LYS A 40 -34.66 -20.40 -14.38
C LYS A 40 -34.38 -20.53 -12.88
N GLY A 41 -33.83 -19.50 -12.24
CA GLY A 41 -33.38 -19.57 -10.84
C GLY A 41 -32.17 -20.50 -10.63
N GLU A 42 -31.39 -20.74 -11.70
CA GLU A 42 -30.26 -21.70 -11.72
C GLU A 42 -28.90 -21.01 -11.48
N LEU A 43 -28.89 -19.72 -11.14
CA LEU A 43 -27.67 -18.95 -10.90
C LEU A 43 -26.85 -19.61 -9.79
N GLN A 44 -25.60 -19.94 -10.12
CA GLN A 44 -24.67 -20.49 -9.16
C GLN A 44 -23.99 -19.38 -8.35
N PRO A 45 -23.58 -19.64 -7.10
CA PRO A 45 -22.77 -18.71 -6.32
C PRO A 45 -21.48 -18.31 -7.06
N LEU A 46 -21.16 -17.03 -7.01
CA LEU A 46 -19.91 -16.51 -7.58
C LEU A 46 -18.69 -16.99 -6.79
N ARG A 47 -17.58 -17.23 -7.50
CA ARG A 47 -16.29 -17.57 -6.86
C ARG A 47 -15.67 -16.39 -6.10
N ASN A 48 -16.01 -15.17 -6.51
CA ASN A 48 -15.50 -13.93 -5.94
C ASN A 48 -15.77 -13.86 -4.43
N ARG A 49 -14.72 -13.61 -3.63
CA ARG A 49 -14.77 -13.64 -2.16
C ARG A 49 -15.84 -12.72 -1.58
N ARG A 50 -16.11 -11.59 -2.26
CA ARG A 50 -17.10 -10.59 -1.87
C ARG A 50 -18.53 -11.12 -1.76
N PHE A 51 -18.88 -12.14 -2.55
CA PHE A 51 -20.25 -12.66 -2.66
C PHE A 51 -20.40 -14.06 -2.07
N ARG A 52 -19.49 -14.46 -1.16
CA ARG A 52 -19.48 -15.82 -0.58
C ARG A 52 -20.47 -16.04 0.55
N ALA A 53 -20.94 -14.97 1.21
CA ALA A 53 -21.89 -15.11 2.30
C ALA A 53 -23.21 -15.71 1.79
N GLU A 54 -23.84 -16.54 2.62
CA GLU A 54 -25.06 -17.26 2.26
C GLU A 54 -26.22 -16.32 1.88
N ALA A 55 -26.24 -15.10 2.46
CA ALA A 55 -27.21 -14.06 2.12
C ALA A 55 -27.24 -13.72 0.62
N TRP A 56 -26.11 -13.84 -0.08
CA TRP A 56 -26.03 -13.60 -1.52
C TRP A 56 -26.68 -14.74 -2.31
N SER A 57 -26.45 -16.00 -1.94
CA SER A 57 -27.04 -17.15 -2.65
C SER A 57 -28.53 -17.33 -2.37
N GLN A 58 -29.00 -16.91 -1.19
CA GLN A 58 -30.43 -16.96 -0.83
C GLN A 58 -31.27 -15.89 -1.53
N ASN A 59 -30.67 -14.78 -1.98
CA ASN A 59 -31.38 -13.70 -2.67
C ASN A 59 -31.03 -13.67 -4.16
N GLN A 60 -31.92 -14.21 -5.00
CA GLN A 60 -31.75 -14.29 -6.46
C GLN A 60 -31.51 -12.92 -7.12
N SER A 61 -32.14 -11.86 -6.63
CA SER A 61 -31.95 -10.50 -7.19
C SER A 61 -30.57 -9.94 -6.87
N SER A 62 -30.08 -10.15 -5.65
CA SER A 62 -28.72 -9.76 -5.24
C SER A 62 -27.67 -10.60 -5.95
N LEU A 63 -27.90 -11.90 -6.10
CA LEU A 63 -27.01 -12.79 -6.84
C LEU A 63 -26.92 -12.38 -8.32
N LEU A 64 -28.05 -12.08 -8.96
CA LEU A 64 -28.08 -11.53 -10.32
C LEU A 64 -27.30 -10.21 -10.41
N SER A 65 -27.52 -9.28 -9.48
CA SER A 65 -26.77 -8.01 -9.45
C SER A 65 -25.26 -8.22 -9.36
N ALA A 66 -24.82 -9.21 -8.57
CA ALA A 66 -23.39 -9.54 -8.44
C ALA A 66 -22.82 -10.13 -9.74
N HIS A 67 -23.58 -10.99 -10.43
CA HIS A 67 -23.17 -11.54 -11.74
C HIS A 67 -23.13 -10.47 -12.83
N VAL A 68 -24.11 -9.57 -12.86
CA VAL A 68 -24.13 -8.43 -13.78
C VAL A 68 -22.88 -7.57 -13.56
N TRP A 69 -22.59 -7.22 -12.31
CA TRP A 69 -21.39 -6.47 -11.97
C TRP A 69 -20.10 -7.18 -12.42
N GLN A 70 -19.95 -8.48 -12.16
CA GLN A 70 -18.77 -9.26 -12.55
C GLN A 70 -18.59 -9.26 -14.07
N LEU A 71 -19.68 -9.46 -14.84
CA LEU A 71 -19.65 -9.42 -16.30
C LEU A 71 -19.17 -8.06 -16.82
N TYR A 72 -19.66 -6.95 -16.25
CA TYR A 72 -19.22 -5.61 -16.63
C TYR A 72 -17.75 -5.37 -16.25
N ALA A 73 -17.32 -5.77 -15.05
CA ALA A 73 -15.94 -5.63 -14.60
C ALA A 73 -14.96 -6.36 -15.53
N ASP A 74 -15.24 -7.64 -15.83
CA ASP A 74 -14.42 -8.46 -16.73
C ASP A 74 -14.38 -7.89 -18.15
N THR A 75 -15.49 -7.31 -18.62
CA THR A 75 -15.59 -6.71 -19.96
C THR A 75 -14.79 -5.42 -20.04
N LEU A 76 -14.89 -4.54 -19.04
CA LEU A 76 -14.13 -3.29 -18.98
C LEU A 76 -12.61 -3.55 -18.93
N GLU A 77 -12.18 -4.56 -18.17
CA GLU A 77 -10.77 -4.96 -18.13
C GLU A 77 -10.28 -5.43 -19.51
N LYS A 78 -11.03 -6.32 -20.17
CA LYS A 78 -10.70 -6.78 -21.54
C LYS A 78 -10.62 -5.62 -22.53
N MET A 79 -11.54 -4.66 -22.46
CA MET A 79 -11.51 -3.47 -23.31
C MET A 79 -10.27 -2.62 -23.06
N ALA A 80 -9.83 -2.47 -21.81
CA ALA A 80 -8.63 -1.71 -21.47
C ALA A 80 -7.35 -2.33 -22.06
N TYR A 81 -7.28 -3.66 -22.17
CA TYR A 81 -6.16 -4.36 -22.83
C TYR A 81 -6.30 -4.45 -24.36
N ALA A 82 -7.47 -4.15 -24.93
CA ALA A 82 -7.71 -4.19 -26.38
C ALA A 82 -7.33 -2.88 -27.11
N ILE A 83 -6.84 -1.87 -26.38
CA ILE A 83 -6.36 -0.62 -26.98
C ILE A 83 -5.05 -0.82 -27.74
N THR A 84 -4.86 -0.08 -28.82
CA THR A 84 -3.63 -0.10 -29.62
C THR A 84 -2.60 0.91 -29.09
N ASP A 85 -2.16 0.75 -27.85
CA ASP A 85 -1.15 1.59 -27.20
C ASP A 85 -0.14 0.71 -26.44
N SER A 86 0.85 1.33 -25.79
CA SER A 86 1.91 0.64 -25.05
C SER A 86 1.35 -0.21 -23.90
N PRO A 87 2.04 -1.30 -23.51
CA PRO A 87 1.65 -2.12 -22.36
C PRO A 87 1.49 -1.32 -21.06
N GLN A 88 2.26 -0.24 -20.90
CA GLN A 88 2.17 0.66 -19.74
C GLN A 88 0.87 1.46 -19.74
N VAL A 89 0.42 1.94 -20.90
CA VAL A 89 -0.86 2.64 -21.05
C VAL A 89 -2.03 1.68 -20.86
N GLN A 90 -1.96 0.47 -21.43
CA GLN A 90 -2.93 -0.61 -21.21
C GLN A 90 -3.08 -0.93 -19.72
N ALA A 91 -1.96 -1.14 -19.00
CA ALA A 91 -1.98 -1.44 -17.57
C ALA A 91 -2.58 -0.29 -16.73
N ARG A 92 -2.28 0.98 -17.07
CA ARG A 92 -2.86 2.15 -16.40
C ARG A 92 -4.37 2.25 -16.62
N LEU A 93 -4.83 1.97 -17.84
CA LEU A 93 -6.26 1.99 -18.15
C LEU A 93 -7.00 0.81 -17.52
N ALA A 94 -6.40 -0.39 -17.52
CA ALA A 94 -6.96 -1.55 -16.84
C ALA A 94 -7.07 -1.30 -15.34
N PHE A 95 -6.05 -0.68 -14.74
CA PHE A 95 -6.10 -0.25 -13.34
C PHE A 95 -7.23 0.76 -13.10
N ALA A 96 -7.38 1.79 -13.94
CA ALA A 96 -8.45 2.76 -13.80
C ALA A 96 -9.85 2.13 -13.96
N ALA A 97 -10.02 1.26 -14.96
CA ALA A 97 -11.26 0.51 -15.19
C ALA A 97 -11.61 -0.38 -14.00
N MET A 98 -10.61 -1.08 -13.44
CA MET A 98 -10.75 -1.85 -12.20
C MET A 98 -11.23 -0.95 -11.06
N GLN A 99 -10.61 0.21 -10.81
CA GLN A 99 -11.05 1.11 -9.73
C GLN A 99 -12.52 1.53 -9.87
N TRP A 100 -12.95 1.87 -11.09
CA TRP A 100 -14.35 2.23 -11.37
C TRP A 100 -15.30 1.05 -11.19
N ALA A 101 -14.95 -0.12 -11.73
CA ALA A 101 -15.75 -1.33 -11.55
C ALA A 101 -15.88 -1.68 -10.06
N GLU A 102 -14.77 -1.66 -9.32
CA GLU A 102 -14.75 -1.93 -7.88
C GLU A 102 -15.59 -0.94 -7.08
N ALA A 103 -15.56 0.35 -7.42
CA ALA A 103 -16.39 1.38 -6.77
C ALA A 103 -17.90 1.11 -6.94
N LEU A 104 -18.30 0.62 -8.12
CA LEU A 104 -19.70 0.31 -8.46
C LEU A 104 -20.18 -1.05 -7.96
N SER A 105 -19.36 -1.78 -7.19
CA SER A 105 -19.76 -3.10 -6.71
C SER A 105 -21.01 -3.04 -5.81
N PRO A 106 -22.00 -3.93 -6.00
CA PRO A 106 -23.22 -3.92 -5.18
C PRO A 106 -22.95 -4.21 -3.70
N ALA A 107 -21.80 -4.79 -3.35
CA ALA A 107 -21.44 -4.99 -1.94
C ALA A 107 -21.06 -3.69 -1.22
N ASN A 108 -20.79 -2.60 -1.94
CA ASN A 108 -20.36 -1.33 -1.34
C ASN A 108 -21.52 -0.50 -0.78
N TYR A 109 -22.76 -0.82 -1.15
CA TYR A 109 -23.93 -0.03 -0.77
C TYR A 109 -24.90 -0.87 0.06
N LEU A 110 -25.37 -0.29 1.17
CA LEU A 110 -26.25 -0.96 2.12
C LEU A 110 -27.47 -1.61 1.46
N PHE A 111 -28.14 -0.89 0.56
CA PHE A 111 -29.38 -1.36 -0.07
C PHE A 111 -29.20 -2.51 -1.06
N THR A 112 -27.99 -2.68 -1.60
CA THR A 112 -27.67 -3.74 -2.56
C THR A 112 -26.85 -4.86 -1.94
N ASN A 113 -26.49 -4.74 -0.66
CA ASN A 113 -25.69 -5.72 0.07
C ASN A 113 -26.57 -6.57 1.01
N PRO A 114 -26.97 -7.79 0.61
CA PRO A 114 -27.82 -8.65 1.43
C PRO A 114 -27.15 -9.10 2.74
N ASP A 115 -25.81 -9.16 2.80
CA ASP A 115 -25.07 -9.51 4.02
C ASP A 115 -25.20 -8.40 5.08
N ALA A 116 -25.03 -7.14 4.64
CA ALA A 116 -25.24 -5.97 5.50
C ALA A 116 -26.70 -5.86 5.98
N LEU A 117 -27.67 -6.09 5.08
CA LEU A 117 -29.09 -6.09 5.42
C LEU A 117 -29.45 -7.22 6.39
N GLN A 118 -28.93 -8.43 6.17
CA GLN A 118 -29.14 -9.57 7.07
C GLN A 118 -28.56 -9.28 8.46
N THR A 119 -27.35 -8.73 8.52
CA THR A 119 -26.71 -8.30 9.79
C THR A 119 -27.53 -7.23 10.49
N ALA A 120 -28.08 -6.26 9.75
CA ALA A 120 -28.96 -5.24 10.33
C ALA A 120 -30.22 -5.85 10.94
N VAL A 121 -30.84 -6.83 10.29
CA VAL A 121 -32.00 -7.55 10.84
C VAL A 121 -31.61 -8.36 12.08
N GLN A 122 -30.53 -9.14 12.02
CA GLN A 122 -30.06 -9.98 13.13
C GLN A 122 -29.71 -9.17 14.38
N THR A 123 -29.13 -7.97 14.19
CA THR A 123 -28.76 -7.06 15.28
C THR A 123 -29.86 -6.07 15.65
N GLN A 124 -31.06 -6.20 15.09
CA GLN A 124 -32.19 -5.28 15.30
C GLN A 124 -31.81 -3.80 15.04
N GLY A 125 -30.94 -3.57 14.05
CA GLY A 125 -30.45 -2.26 13.63
C GLY A 125 -29.24 -1.75 14.41
N GLN A 126 -28.75 -2.45 15.45
CA GLN A 126 -27.58 -2.00 16.20
C GLN A 126 -26.32 -1.87 15.33
N SER A 127 -26.13 -2.75 14.33
CA SER A 127 -25.00 -2.66 13.40
C SER A 127 -24.99 -1.35 12.61
N LEU A 128 -26.16 -0.83 12.24
CA LEU A 128 -26.31 0.43 11.51
C LEU A 128 -25.99 1.63 12.40
N ILE A 129 -26.46 1.60 13.66
CA ILE A 129 -26.16 2.64 14.65
C ILE A 129 -24.64 2.71 14.88
N GLN A 130 -23.99 1.57 15.07
CA GLN A 130 -22.54 1.51 15.24
C GLN A 130 -21.79 2.01 13.99
N GLY A 131 -22.24 1.60 12.80
CA GLY A 131 -21.65 2.07 11.53
C GLY A 131 -21.75 3.59 11.36
N LEU A 132 -22.87 4.20 11.73
CA LEU A 132 -23.05 5.66 11.71
C LEU A 132 -22.15 6.35 12.73
N GLN A 133 -22.01 5.80 13.95
CA GLN A 133 -21.09 6.34 14.96
C GLN A 133 -19.64 6.33 14.46
N ASN A 134 -19.21 5.21 13.87
CA ASN A 134 -17.88 5.09 13.26
C ASN A 134 -17.70 6.12 12.13
N PHE A 135 -18.69 6.25 11.24
CA PHE A 135 -18.66 7.24 10.15
C PHE A 135 -18.50 8.68 10.66
N PHE A 136 -19.26 9.08 11.68
CA PHE A 136 -19.14 10.44 12.24
C PHE A 136 -17.77 10.66 12.88
N TYR A 137 -17.27 9.66 13.60
CA TYR A 137 -15.96 9.73 14.23
C TYR A 137 -14.82 9.83 13.20
N ASP A 138 -14.88 9.04 12.13
CA ASP A 138 -13.93 9.07 11.02
C ASP A 138 -14.01 10.40 10.24
N ALA A 139 -15.22 10.90 9.99
CA ALA A 139 -15.44 12.17 9.28
C ALA A 139 -14.86 13.37 10.04
N GLN A 140 -14.94 13.39 11.37
CA GLN A 140 -14.32 14.43 12.20
C GLN A 140 -12.79 14.42 12.11
N ARG A 141 -12.19 13.24 11.92
CA ARG A 141 -10.73 13.04 11.83
C ARG A 141 -10.19 13.15 10.41
N GLY A 142 -11.05 13.14 9.40
CA GLY A 142 -10.68 13.14 7.99
C GLY A 142 -10.00 11.84 7.52
N ARG A 143 -10.04 10.77 8.33
CA ARG A 143 -9.45 9.46 8.01
C ARG A 143 -10.24 8.33 8.69
N MET A 144 -10.30 7.17 8.03
CA MET A 144 -10.91 5.96 8.60
C MET A 144 -10.01 5.35 9.67
N GLN A 145 -10.55 5.01 10.84
CA GLN A 145 -9.82 4.30 11.88
C GLN A 145 -10.09 2.79 11.84
N GLN A 146 -9.02 2.00 11.85
CA GLN A 146 -9.10 0.54 12.03
C GLN A 146 -8.84 0.11 13.47
N THR A 147 -8.34 1.00 14.32
CA THR A 147 -7.94 0.70 15.70
C THR A 147 -8.13 1.94 16.57
N ASP A 148 -8.43 1.72 17.84
CA ASP A 148 -8.52 2.76 18.85
C ASP A 148 -7.11 3.28 19.22
N GLU A 149 -6.73 4.41 18.62
CA GLU A 149 -5.43 5.06 18.82
C GLU A 149 -5.23 5.57 20.25
N SER A 150 -6.29 5.83 21.04
CA SER A 150 -6.13 6.36 22.41
C SER A 150 -5.50 5.37 23.37
N LYS A 151 -5.40 4.10 22.96
CA LYS A 151 -4.73 3.04 23.71
C LYS A 151 -3.23 2.99 23.47
N PHE A 152 -2.70 3.78 22.55
CA PHE A 152 -1.29 3.74 22.16
C PHE A 152 -0.61 5.10 22.35
N ALA A 153 0.49 5.10 23.07
CA ALA A 153 1.36 6.25 23.31
C ALA A 153 2.79 5.87 22.93
N VAL A 154 3.31 6.55 21.90
CA VAL A 154 4.70 6.37 21.42
C VAL A 154 5.66 6.76 22.53
N GLY A 155 6.60 5.87 22.85
CA GLY A 155 7.54 6.00 23.95
C GLY A 155 7.05 5.47 25.31
N GLU A 156 5.76 5.16 25.46
CA GLU A 156 5.21 4.60 26.71
C GLU A 156 4.81 3.13 26.57
N ASN A 157 4.05 2.79 25.52
CA ASN A 157 3.62 1.42 25.25
C ASN A 157 3.76 0.99 23.78
N LEU A 158 4.35 1.85 22.96
CA LEU A 158 4.71 1.63 21.56
C LEU A 158 6.10 2.23 21.31
N ALA A 159 6.97 1.57 20.55
CA ALA A 159 8.35 2.05 20.30
C ALA A 159 9.17 2.23 21.59
N VAL A 160 9.07 1.25 22.49
CA VAL A 160 9.68 1.30 23.84
C VAL A 160 11.00 0.57 23.95
N THR A 161 11.57 0.07 22.83
CA THR A 161 12.87 -0.60 22.87
C THR A 161 13.95 0.43 23.23
N PRO A 162 14.74 0.21 24.30
CA PRO A 162 15.71 1.21 24.76
C PRO A 162 16.74 1.56 23.69
N GLY A 163 16.94 2.85 23.45
CA GLY A 163 17.88 3.38 22.48
C GLY A 163 18.09 4.88 22.65
N ALA A 164 19.01 5.44 21.87
CA ALA A 164 19.31 6.85 21.88
C ALA A 164 19.47 7.38 20.45
N VAL A 165 19.11 8.64 20.23
CA VAL A 165 19.45 9.37 19.00
C VAL A 165 20.95 9.64 19.03
N VAL A 166 21.67 9.11 18.05
CA VAL A 166 23.13 9.25 17.91
C VAL A 166 23.54 10.22 16.81
N TYR A 167 22.60 10.59 15.95
CA TYR A 167 22.78 11.58 14.90
C TYR A 167 21.42 12.16 14.49
N GLU A 168 21.43 13.43 14.09
CA GLU A 168 20.23 14.16 13.67
C GLU A 168 20.62 15.18 12.61
N ASN A 169 19.76 15.34 11.60
CA ASN A 169 19.80 16.46 10.65
C ASN A 169 18.37 16.88 10.27
N GLU A 170 18.24 17.73 9.26
CA GLU A 170 16.97 18.30 8.83
C GLU A 170 15.98 17.24 8.31
N LEU A 171 16.46 16.05 7.93
CA LEU A 171 15.64 14.98 7.34
C LEU A 171 15.26 13.88 8.33
N LEU A 172 16.09 13.61 9.34
CA LEU A 172 15.94 12.43 10.19
C LEU A 172 16.68 12.51 11.53
N GLN A 173 16.34 11.56 12.39
CA GLN A 173 17.16 11.11 13.51
C GLN A 173 17.63 9.67 13.26
N LEU A 174 18.90 9.37 13.56
CA LEU A 174 19.43 8.02 13.59
C LEU A 174 19.43 7.51 15.02
N ILE A 175 18.72 6.42 15.27
CA ILE A 175 18.62 5.78 16.58
C ILE A 175 19.60 4.61 16.62
N GLN A 176 20.44 4.56 17.65
CA GLN A 176 21.17 3.36 18.05
C GLN A 176 20.45 2.74 19.25
N TYR A 177 20.07 1.47 19.12
CA TYR A 177 19.43 0.76 20.22
C TYR A 177 20.45 0.14 21.18
N GLN A 178 20.07 0.07 22.45
CA GLN A 178 20.90 -0.49 23.51
C GLN A 178 21.05 -2.01 23.31
N PRO A 179 22.29 -2.55 23.28
CA PRO A 179 22.51 -3.98 23.19
C PRO A 179 21.84 -4.75 24.33
N GLN A 180 21.26 -5.92 24.03
CA GLN A 180 20.64 -6.80 25.03
C GLN A 180 21.50 -8.01 25.43
N GLN A 181 22.64 -8.19 24.77
CA GLN A 181 23.59 -9.27 25.01
C GLN A 181 24.94 -8.70 25.48
N GLY A 182 25.71 -9.51 26.21
CA GLY A 182 27.07 -9.12 26.66
C GLY A 182 28.08 -9.01 25.52
N SER A 183 27.85 -9.71 24.41
CA SER A 183 28.59 -9.59 23.16
C SER A 183 27.62 -9.52 21.98
N VAL A 184 28.05 -8.85 20.91
CA VAL A 184 27.25 -8.60 19.71
C VAL A 184 28.05 -8.91 18.46
N TYR A 185 27.37 -9.10 17.33
CA TYR A 185 28.02 -9.23 16.02
C TYR A 185 28.77 -7.94 15.65
N GLU A 186 29.94 -8.13 15.02
CA GLU A 186 30.81 -7.04 14.58
C GLU A 186 30.14 -6.17 13.51
N THR A 187 29.49 -6.79 12.53
CA THR A 187 28.75 -6.08 11.46
C THR A 187 27.35 -5.69 11.97
N PRO A 188 27.04 -4.38 12.08
CA PRO A 188 25.73 -3.93 12.54
C PRO A 188 24.62 -4.21 11.53
N LEU A 189 23.38 -4.19 12.02
CA LEU A 189 22.16 -4.08 11.22
C LEU A 189 21.75 -2.60 11.16
N PHE A 190 21.60 -2.07 9.94
CA PHE A 190 21.14 -0.71 9.67
C PHE A 190 19.81 -0.75 8.93
N ILE A 191 18.78 -0.12 9.51
CA ILE A 191 17.40 -0.24 9.06
C ILE A 191 16.91 1.08 8.46
N VAL A 192 16.40 1.00 7.22
CA VAL A 192 15.73 2.08 6.51
C VAL A 192 14.23 1.79 6.42
N PRO A 193 13.40 2.35 7.33
CA PRO A 193 11.96 2.23 7.25
C PRO A 193 11.37 3.12 6.14
N PRO A 194 10.09 2.95 5.78
CA PRO A 194 9.42 3.88 4.88
C PRO A 194 9.35 5.28 5.48
N ASN A 195 9.38 6.32 4.64
CA ASN A 195 9.14 7.71 5.03
C ASN A 195 7.67 8.15 4.82
N ILE A 196 6.77 7.22 4.46
CA ILE A 196 5.32 7.45 4.33
C ILE A 196 4.62 7.27 5.68
N ASN A 197 4.99 6.20 6.40
CA ASN A 197 4.53 5.89 7.76
C ASN A 197 5.72 6.01 8.73
N LYS A 198 5.46 6.00 10.03
CA LYS A 198 6.51 6.12 11.04
C LYS A 198 7.28 4.82 11.25
N TYR A 199 8.53 4.94 11.68
CA TYR A 199 9.47 3.82 11.82
C TYR A 199 9.02 2.72 12.77
N TYR A 200 8.20 3.06 13.78
CA TYR A 200 7.80 2.14 14.85
C TYR A 200 6.94 0.96 14.37
N ILE A 201 6.59 0.87 13.08
CA ILE A 201 6.08 -0.38 12.52
C ILE A 201 7.06 -1.56 12.69
N LEU A 202 8.36 -1.27 12.78
CA LEU A 202 9.42 -2.25 13.07
C LEU A 202 9.72 -2.38 14.57
N ASP A 203 9.10 -1.53 15.40
CA ASP A 203 9.30 -1.48 16.85
C ASP A 203 7.96 -1.12 17.53
N LEU A 204 6.96 -1.99 17.35
CA LEU A 204 5.61 -1.76 17.87
C LEU A 204 5.58 -1.98 19.39
N GLN A 205 5.00 -3.08 19.84
CA GLN A 205 4.99 -3.51 21.23
C GLN A 205 6.11 -4.53 21.45
N GLN A 206 6.36 -4.85 22.70
CA GLN A 206 7.39 -5.80 23.10
C GLN A 206 7.27 -7.15 22.37
N GLU A 207 6.07 -7.69 22.25
CA GLU A 207 5.81 -9.02 21.70
C GLU A 207 5.93 -9.09 20.18
N ASN A 208 5.91 -7.94 19.48
CA ASN A 208 5.92 -7.85 18.03
C ASN A 208 6.91 -6.80 17.49
N SER A 209 7.96 -6.49 18.26
CA SER A 209 9.07 -5.63 17.83
C SER A 209 10.15 -6.44 17.12
N PHE A 210 10.37 -6.12 15.83
CA PHE A 210 11.47 -6.67 15.06
C PHE A 210 12.82 -6.15 15.59
N VAL A 211 12.90 -4.87 15.95
CA VAL A 211 14.10 -4.27 16.53
C VAL A 211 14.51 -5.03 17.79
N ARG A 212 13.57 -5.27 18.72
CA ARG A 212 13.84 -6.01 19.96
C ARG A 212 14.35 -7.42 19.65
N TYR A 213 13.68 -8.12 18.75
CA TYR A 213 14.10 -9.45 18.31
C TYR A 213 15.53 -9.45 17.75
N ALA A 214 15.89 -8.49 16.89
CA ALA A 214 17.24 -8.40 16.32
C ALA A 214 18.31 -8.16 17.40
N LEU A 215 18.03 -7.32 18.41
CA LEU A 215 18.92 -7.12 19.56
C LEU A 215 19.08 -8.40 20.39
N GLU A 216 17.99 -9.14 20.62
CA GLU A 216 18.01 -10.44 21.32
C GLU A 216 18.87 -11.47 20.58
N GLN A 217 18.88 -11.44 19.24
CA GLN A 217 19.76 -12.27 18.41
C GLN A 217 21.24 -11.81 18.43
N GLY A 218 21.59 -10.76 19.18
CA GLY A 218 22.97 -10.27 19.31
C GLY A 218 23.41 -9.30 18.21
N MET A 219 22.48 -8.72 17.44
CA MET A 219 22.82 -7.68 16.46
C MET A 219 22.96 -6.31 17.14
N GLN A 220 23.90 -5.49 16.66
CA GLN A 220 23.86 -4.04 16.91
C GLN A 220 22.87 -3.43 15.92
N VAL A 221 21.88 -2.67 16.40
CA VAL A 221 20.80 -2.17 15.55
C VAL A 221 20.80 -0.65 15.50
N TYR A 222 20.85 -0.13 14.28
CA TYR A 222 20.63 1.27 13.94
C TYR A 222 19.37 1.39 13.09
N LEU A 223 18.59 2.45 13.31
CA LEU A 223 17.35 2.66 12.59
C LEU A 223 17.17 4.16 12.30
N ILE A 224 16.78 4.48 11.06
CA ILE A 224 16.40 5.84 10.69
C ILE A 224 14.97 6.14 11.18
N SER A 225 14.80 7.23 11.92
CA SER A 225 13.52 7.87 12.21
C SER A 225 13.38 9.13 11.35
N TRP A 226 12.61 9.04 10.26
CA TRP A 226 12.37 10.17 9.37
C TRP A 226 11.60 11.29 10.06
N ARG A 227 11.99 12.54 9.78
CA ARG A 227 11.20 13.72 10.17
C ARG A 227 9.90 13.75 9.38
N ASN A 228 8.84 14.20 10.03
CA ASN A 228 7.56 14.48 9.39
C ASN A 228 7.51 15.97 8.98
N PRO A 229 7.60 16.32 7.69
CA PRO A 229 7.56 17.71 7.25
C PRO A 229 6.20 18.35 7.58
N LEU A 230 6.21 19.55 8.13
CA LEU A 230 5.02 20.33 8.44
C LEU A 230 4.88 21.50 7.44
N PRO A 231 3.64 21.94 7.13
CA PRO A 231 3.42 23.03 6.16
C PRO A 231 4.14 24.36 6.47
N ASN A 232 4.57 24.57 7.72
CA ASN A 232 5.24 25.78 8.17
C ASN A 232 6.74 25.58 8.42
N ASP A 233 7.31 24.42 8.05
CA ASP A 233 8.76 24.22 8.12
C ASP A 233 9.45 25.14 7.09
N ASP A 234 10.45 25.90 7.53
CA ASP A 234 11.16 26.93 6.74
C ASP A 234 12.65 26.62 6.52
N ASP A 235 13.08 25.42 6.91
CA ASP A 235 14.47 24.94 6.81
C ASP A 235 14.77 24.16 5.52
N GLY A 236 13.87 24.26 4.53
CA GLY A 236 14.05 23.64 3.21
C GLY A 236 13.62 22.17 3.13
N ILE A 237 13.13 21.55 4.21
CA ILE A 237 12.62 20.17 4.16
C ILE A 237 11.51 19.97 3.12
N LEU A 238 10.71 21.01 2.87
CA LEU A 238 9.62 20.98 1.88
C LEU A 238 10.14 20.94 0.43
N ASP A 239 11.36 21.39 0.20
CA ASP A 239 12.04 21.37 -1.10
C ASP A 239 12.95 20.14 -1.27
N ALA A 240 13.06 19.30 -0.23
CA ALA A 240 13.92 18.12 -0.23
C ALA A 240 13.54 17.15 -1.36
N THR A 241 14.52 16.84 -2.18
CA THR A 241 14.37 15.96 -3.34
C THR A 241 14.68 14.51 -2.98
N TRP A 242 14.31 13.58 -3.87
CA TRP A 242 14.73 12.18 -3.73
C TRP A 242 16.24 12.05 -3.51
N GLY A 243 17.06 12.86 -4.20
CA GLY A 243 18.51 12.85 -4.06
C GLY A 243 18.98 13.21 -2.65
N ASP A 244 18.34 14.19 -2.01
CA ASP A 244 18.68 14.62 -0.64
C ASP A 244 18.43 13.51 0.38
N TYR A 245 17.32 12.77 0.23
CA TYR A 245 17.04 11.60 1.07
C TYR A 245 18.05 10.45 0.86
N LEU A 246 18.59 10.27 -0.35
CA LEU A 246 19.63 9.26 -0.58
C LEU A 246 20.96 9.70 0.05
N GLU A 247 21.38 10.93 -0.22
CA GLU A 247 22.68 11.47 0.17
C GLU A 247 22.73 11.77 1.67
N HIS A 248 21.91 12.73 2.11
CA HIS A 248 21.89 13.29 3.45
C HIS A 248 21.02 12.46 4.40
N GLY A 249 20.11 11.66 3.85
CA GLY A 249 19.34 10.69 4.63
C GLY A 249 20.13 9.40 4.84
N ILE A 250 20.16 8.55 3.81
CA ILE A 250 20.63 7.16 3.94
C ILE A 250 22.15 7.07 4.01
N LEU A 251 22.88 7.57 3.00
CA LEU A 251 24.33 7.37 2.91
C LEU A 251 25.08 8.03 4.06
N GLN A 252 24.71 9.27 4.42
CA GLN A 252 25.28 9.95 5.58
C GLN A 252 25.00 9.21 6.89
N SER A 253 23.79 8.69 7.09
CA SER A 253 23.47 7.91 8.29
C SER A 253 24.20 6.55 8.33
N MET A 254 24.43 5.92 7.17
CA MET A 254 25.26 4.72 7.09
C MET A 254 26.71 5.03 7.49
N GLN A 255 27.27 6.15 7.02
CA GLN A 255 28.61 6.58 7.42
C GLN A 255 28.69 6.80 8.94
N VAL A 256 27.71 7.48 9.53
CA VAL A 256 27.65 7.66 11.00
C VAL A 256 27.61 6.31 11.72
N ALA A 257 26.80 5.35 11.26
CA ALA A 257 26.74 4.03 11.87
C ALA A 257 28.07 3.25 11.73
N GLN A 258 28.79 3.42 10.62
CA GLN A 258 30.14 2.86 10.44
C GLN A 258 31.15 3.52 11.39
N ASP A 259 31.10 4.84 11.54
CA ASP A 259 32.00 5.59 12.42
C ASP A 259 31.80 5.21 13.91
N ILE A 260 30.53 5.04 14.34
CA ILE A 260 30.21 4.65 15.73
C ILE A 260 30.59 3.18 15.98
N SER A 261 30.27 2.28 15.05
CA SER A 261 30.51 0.84 15.23
C SER A 261 31.96 0.42 14.97
N GLY A 262 32.73 1.23 14.24
CA GLY A 262 34.03 0.87 13.69
C GLY A 262 33.97 -0.14 12.55
N ALA A 263 32.78 -0.56 12.11
CA ALA A 263 32.62 -1.55 11.06
C ALA A 263 32.83 -0.92 9.67
N ALA A 264 33.65 -1.58 8.83
CA ALA A 264 33.88 -1.11 7.47
C ALA A 264 32.63 -1.21 6.58
N LYS A 265 31.67 -2.06 6.94
CA LYS A 265 30.41 -2.28 6.21
C LYS A 265 29.27 -2.62 7.17
N LEU A 266 28.04 -2.47 6.68
CA LEU A 266 26.81 -2.74 7.42
C LEU A 266 25.98 -3.84 6.75
N ASN A 267 25.25 -4.65 7.52
CA ASN A 267 24.10 -5.37 6.99
C ASN A 267 22.94 -4.38 6.93
N VAL A 268 22.29 -4.22 5.77
CA VAL A 268 21.23 -3.22 5.60
C VAL A 268 19.89 -3.88 5.34
N LEU A 269 18.84 -3.31 5.92
CA LEU A 269 17.46 -3.75 5.73
C LEU A 269 16.60 -2.57 5.29
N GLY A 270 15.88 -2.74 4.18
CA GLY A 270 14.95 -1.74 3.67
C GLY A 270 13.50 -2.20 3.74
N PHE A 271 12.61 -1.42 4.34
CA PHE A 271 11.20 -1.79 4.46
C PHE A 271 10.29 -0.92 3.58
N CYS A 272 9.43 -1.56 2.77
CA CYS A 272 8.52 -0.87 1.85
C CYS A 272 9.28 0.12 0.93
N VAL A 273 8.84 1.39 0.82
CA VAL A 273 9.56 2.42 0.04
C VAL A 273 10.98 2.68 0.56
N GLY A 274 11.25 2.41 1.85
CA GLY A 274 12.61 2.46 2.41
C GLY A 274 13.56 1.49 1.72
N GLY A 275 13.07 0.34 1.23
CA GLY A 275 13.84 -0.59 0.39
C GLY A 275 14.15 -0.01 -0.99
N THR A 276 13.21 0.69 -1.61
CA THR A 276 13.43 1.40 -2.88
C THR A 276 14.47 2.51 -2.72
N MET A 277 14.39 3.28 -1.63
CA MET A 277 15.36 4.34 -1.32
C MET A 277 16.74 3.74 -1.03
N LEU A 278 16.83 2.70 -0.19
CA LEU A 278 18.08 2.01 0.12
C LEU A 278 18.75 1.42 -1.12
N ALA A 279 18.00 0.74 -2.00
CA ALA A 279 18.53 0.22 -3.26
C ALA A 279 19.10 1.34 -4.15
N SER A 280 18.41 2.48 -4.19
CA SER A 280 18.84 3.66 -4.96
C SER A 280 20.10 4.28 -4.37
N ALA A 281 20.18 4.42 -3.04
CA ALA A 281 21.34 4.94 -2.32
C ALA A 281 22.57 4.06 -2.52
N LEU A 282 22.44 2.73 -2.40
CA LEU A 282 23.54 1.80 -2.65
C LEU A 282 24.01 1.82 -4.11
N SER A 283 23.09 2.02 -5.06
CA SER A 283 23.43 2.19 -6.48
C SER A 283 24.22 3.48 -6.72
N LEU A 284 23.84 4.57 -6.05
CA LEU A 284 24.56 5.85 -6.08
C LEU A 284 25.97 5.71 -5.48
N ALA A 285 26.09 5.11 -4.29
CA ALA A 285 27.38 4.83 -3.65
C ALA A 285 28.28 3.97 -4.56
N LYS A 286 27.72 2.92 -5.18
CA LYS A 286 28.44 2.06 -6.11
C LYS A 286 28.96 2.82 -7.33
N ALA A 287 28.18 3.75 -7.87
CA ALA A 287 28.61 4.61 -8.98
C ALA A 287 29.78 5.53 -8.61
N ARG A 288 29.93 5.86 -7.32
CA ARG A 288 31.06 6.63 -6.77
C ARG A 288 32.27 5.77 -6.37
N GLY A 289 32.15 4.45 -6.48
CA GLY A 289 33.20 3.50 -6.08
C GLY A 289 33.15 3.10 -4.61
N GLU A 290 32.11 3.50 -3.88
CA GLU A 290 31.88 3.14 -2.48
C GLU A 290 31.14 1.80 -2.38
N ASN A 291 31.32 1.08 -1.26
CA ASN A 291 30.62 -0.18 -1.00
C ASN A 291 30.31 -0.36 0.50
N PRO A 292 29.40 0.46 1.06
CA PRO A 292 29.19 0.51 2.51
C PRO A 292 28.31 -0.65 3.03
N ALA A 293 27.68 -1.44 2.16
CA ALA A 293 26.86 -2.58 2.54
C ALA A 293 27.58 -3.93 2.37
N GLN A 294 27.47 -4.78 3.37
CA GLN A 294 27.90 -6.18 3.35
C GLN A 294 26.80 -7.09 2.78
N SER A 295 25.55 -6.83 3.14
CA SER A 295 24.36 -7.52 2.64
C SER A 295 23.18 -6.56 2.61
N MET A 296 22.17 -6.85 1.76
CA MET A 296 20.91 -6.09 1.70
C MET A 296 19.73 -7.07 1.76
N THR A 297 18.74 -6.75 2.60
CA THR A 297 17.44 -7.43 2.70
C THR A 297 16.31 -6.45 2.46
#